data_AF-A0A9X0YKU3-F1
#
_entry.id   AF-A0A9X0YKU3-F1
#
_cell.length_a   1.000
_cell.length_b   1.000
_cell.length_c   1.000
_cell.angle_alpha   90.00
_cell.angle_beta   90.00
_cell.angle_gamma   90.00
#
_symmetry.space_group_name_H-M   'P 1'
#
loop_
_entity.id
_entity.type
_entity.pdbx_description
1 polymer ?
#
loop_
_entity_poly.entity_id
_entity_poly.type
_entity_poly.pdbx_seq_one_letter_code
_entity_poly.pdbx_strand_id
1 'polypeptide(L)'
;MATQNTPQQITHIYKEINEGKYKSVKHYELQKCNETPVFSTLINISRNQNCAQSMPTFWLKIREGNKWTNYITGLFRTSKRDTYKGDTHRKTNLVIFDFSSNESILTITYFNNYYTNDLRNIIY
;
A
#
# COMPACT_ATOMS: atom_id res chain seq x y z
N MET A 1 7.40 22.51 25.31
CA MET A 1 6.27 22.49 24.37
C MET A 1 6.61 21.49 23.28
N ALA A 2 6.01 20.29 23.30
CA ALA A 2 6.31 19.26 22.32
C ALA A 2 5.48 19.53 21.07
N THR A 3 6.10 20.03 20.01
CA THR A 3 5.49 20.11 18.69
C THR A 3 5.19 18.67 18.26
N GLN A 4 3.91 18.30 18.20
CA GLN A 4 3.48 17.09 17.50
C GLN A 4 3.80 17.32 16.02
N ASN A 5 5.01 16.94 15.60
CA ASN A 5 5.35 16.85 14.20
C ASN A 5 4.51 15.70 13.62
N THR A 6 3.34 16.01 13.09
CA THR A 6 2.58 15.06 12.29
C THR A 6 3.47 14.61 11.14
N PRO A 7 3.73 13.31 10.97
CA PRO A 7 4.61 12.83 9.91
C PRO A 7 4.04 13.28 8.55
N GLN A 8 4.91 13.78 7.67
CA GLN A 8 4.50 14.17 6.33
C GLN A 8 3.92 12.96 5.61
N GLN A 9 2.69 13.09 5.14
CA GLN A 9 1.94 12.00 4.53
C GLN A 9 1.59 12.30 3.07
N ILE A 10 1.85 11.32 2.21
CA ILE A 10 1.49 11.37 0.79
C ILE A 10 0.39 10.35 0.56
N THR A 11 -0.72 10.81 -0.01
CA THR A 11 -1.90 9.98 -0.27
C THR A 11 -2.07 9.77 -1.76
N HIS A 12 -2.08 8.51 -2.16
CA HIS A 12 -2.35 8.04 -3.51
C HIS A 12 -3.74 7.40 -3.56
N ILE A 13 -4.52 7.74 -4.58
CA ILE A 13 -5.80 7.10 -4.87
C ILE A 13 -5.68 6.37 -6.20
N TYR A 14 -5.91 5.07 -6.14
CA TYR A 14 -5.79 4.13 -7.24
C TYR A 14 -7.15 3.51 -7.57
N LYS A 15 -7.41 3.24 -8.85
CA LYS A 15 -8.60 2.53 -9.33
C LYS A 15 -8.21 1.24 -10.00
N GLU A 16 -8.94 0.16 -9.72
CA GLU A 16 -8.72 -1.15 -10.35
C GLU A 16 -8.92 -1.04 -11.87
N ILE A 17 -8.05 -1.73 -12.62
CA ILE A 17 -8.12 -1.83 -14.07
C ILE A 17 -8.14 -3.29 -14.49
N ASN A 18 -8.79 -3.58 -15.62
CA ASN A 18 -9.02 -4.95 -16.09
C ASN A 18 -9.72 -5.82 -15.04
N GLU A 19 -10.75 -5.26 -14.40
CA GLU A 19 -11.56 -5.95 -13.38
C GLU A 19 -12.00 -7.33 -13.88
N GLY A 20 -11.82 -8.35 -13.03
CA GLY A 20 -12.19 -9.73 -13.36
C GLY A 20 -11.23 -10.50 -14.29
N LYS A 21 -10.25 -9.83 -14.92
CA LYS A 21 -9.29 -10.49 -15.83
C LYS A 21 -8.34 -11.45 -15.11
N TYR A 22 -7.97 -11.13 -13.86
CA TYR A 22 -6.96 -11.86 -13.11
C TYR A 22 -7.54 -12.37 -11.79
N LYS A 23 -7.36 -13.66 -11.51
CA LYS A 23 -7.97 -14.32 -10.34
C LYS A 23 -7.28 -13.98 -9.00
N SER A 24 -5.97 -13.81 -9.02
CA SER A 24 -5.12 -13.69 -7.82
C SER A 24 -4.37 -12.37 -7.71
N VAL A 25 -4.54 -11.50 -8.71
CA VAL A 25 -3.79 -10.27 -8.89
C VAL A 25 -4.77 -9.19 -9.29
N LYS A 26 -4.62 -8.00 -8.71
CA LYS A 26 -5.33 -6.81 -9.14
C LYS A 26 -4.33 -5.77 -9.59
N HIS A 27 -4.62 -5.16 -10.73
CA HIS A 27 -3.85 -4.03 -11.23
C HIS A 27 -4.62 -2.76 -10.93
N TYR A 28 -3.91 -1.73 -10.52
CA TYR A 28 -4.52 -0.44 -10.30
C TYR A 28 -3.74 0.66 -11.00
N GLU A 29 -4.47 1.70 -11.39
CA GLU A 29 -3.95 2.91 -12.00
C GLU A 29 -4.18 4.12 -11.10
N LEU A 30 -3.14 4.94 -10.96
CA LEU A 30 -3.13 6.15 -10.15
C LEU A 30 -4.11 7.16 -10.75
N GLN A 31 -5.11 7.53 -9.97
CA GLN A 31 -6.10 8.54 -10.34
C GLN A 31 -5.74 9.91 -9.75
N LYS A 32 -5.27 9.92 -8.50
CA LYS A 32 -4.96 11.16 -7.79
C LYS A 32 -3.81 10.95 -6.82
N CYS A 33 -2.94 11.94 -6.71
CA CYS A 33 -1.94 12.05 -5.65
C CYS A 33 -1.97 13.49 -5.13
N ASN A 34 -1.84 13.67 -3.81
CA ASN A 34 -1.80 15.00 -3.22
C ASN A 34 -0.46 15.72 -3.45
N GLU A 35 0.63 14.96 -3.48
CA GLU A 35 2.00 15.46 -3.73
C GLU A 35 2.65 14.70 -4.89
N THR A 36 3.99 14.76 -5.01
CA THR A 36 4.75 13.95 -5.96
C THR A 36 4.53 12.45 -5.66
N PRO A 37 4.10 11.64 -6.66
CA PRO A 37 3.90 10.22 -6.44
C PRO A 37 5.19 9.48 -6.05
N VAL A 38 5.16 8.78 -4.91
CA VAL A 38 6.24 7.90 -4.44
C VAL A 38 6.23 6.56 -5.19
N PHE A 39 5.04 6.09 -5.56
CA PHE A 39 4.84 4.86 -6.32
C PHE A 39 4.58 5.17 -7.79
N SER A 40 4.76 4.17 -8.66
CA SER A 40 4.46 4.31 -10.08
C SER A 40 2.98 4.51 -10.35
N THR A 41 2.66 5.02 -11.54
CA THR A 41 1.29 5.19 -12.04
C THR A 41 0.51 3.87 -12.03
N LEU A 42 1.16 2.75 -12.34
CA LEU A 42 0.53 1.42 -12.32
C LEU A 42 1.11 0.58 -11.19
N ILE A 43 0.25 0.00 -10.38
CA ILE A 43 0.64 -0.90 -9.29
C ILE A 43 -0.04 -2.25 -9.43
N ASN A 44 0.56 -3.26 -8.82
CA ASN A 44 0.07 -4.62 -8.81
C ASN A 44 -0.02 -5.10 -7.35
N ILE A 45 -1.21 -5.53 -6.97
CA ILE A 45 -1.48 -6.15 -5.68
C ILE A 45 -1.79 -7.62 -5.92
N SER A 46 -0.92 -8.50 -5.45
CA SER A 46 -1.10 -9.95 -5.59
C SER A 46 -1.37 -10.61 -4.24
N ARG A 47 -2.33 -11.54 -4.19
CA ARG A 47 -2.57 -12.37 -2.99
C ARG A 47 -1.35 -13.24 -2.71
N ASN A 48 -0.95 -13.34 -1.45
CA ASN A 48 0.15 -14.21 -1.06
C ASN A 48 -0.19 -15.69 -1.32
N GLN A 49 0.79 -16.45 -1.80
CA GLN A 49 0.67 -17.90 -2.07
C GLN A 49 1.35 -18.75 -1.00
N ASN A 50 1.59 -18.18 0.19
CA ASN A 50 2.23 -18.84 1.33
C ASN A 50 3.67 -19.33 1.06
N CYS A 51 4.37 -18.71 0.10
CA CYS A 51 5.76 -19.06 -0.21
C CYS A 51 6.77 -18.37 0.71
N ALA A 52 6.41 -17.25 1.34
CA ALA A 52 7.31 -16.49 2.21
C ALA A 52 7.03 -16.78 3.69
N GLN A 53 8.09 -17.00 4.48
CA GLN A 53 7.98 -17.23 5.92
C GLN A 53 7.29 -16.09 6.68
N SER A 54 7.37 -14.85 6.18
CA SER A 54 6.72 -13.69 6.78
C SER A 54 5.19 -13.72 6.66
N MET A 55 4.62 -14.52 5.75
CA MET A 55 3.18 -14.74 5.58
C MET A 55 2.32 -13.45 5.49
N PRO A 56 2.63 -12.51 4.59
CA PRO A 56 1.74 -11.37 4.36
C PRO A 56 0.43 -11.82 3.70
N THR A 57 -0.58 -10.96 3.69
CA THR A 57 -1.86 -11.21 3.01
C THR A 57 -1.74 -10.91 1.51
N PHE A 58 -1.09 -9.78 1.18
CA PHE A 58 -0.86 -9.36 -0.19
C PHE A 58 0.59 -8.92 -0.38
N TRP A 59 0.97 -8.69 -1.64
CA TRP A 59 2.24 -8.13 -2.03
C TRP A 59 2.04 -6.96 -2.99
N LEU A 60 2.85 -5.91 -2.81
CA LEU A 60 2.93 -4.78 -3.74
C LEU A 60 4.08 -4.96 -4.73
N LYS A 61 3.79 -4.74 -6.01
CA LYS A 61 4.79 -4.45 -7.05
C LYS A 61 4.45 -3.14 -7.75
N ILE A 62 5.47 -2.44 -8.22
CA ILE A 62 5.34 -1.26 -9.07
C ILE A 62 5.77 -1.60 -10.49
N ARG A 63 5.45 -0.71 -11.42
CA ARG A 63 5.87 -0.83 -12.82
C ARG A 63 7.04 0.12 -13.09
N GLU A 64 8.17 -0.45 -13.53
CA GLU A 64 9.34 0.31 -13.97
C GLU A 64 9.53 0.08 -15.47
N GLY A 65 9.32 1.14 -16.25
CA GLY A 65 9.21 1.04 -17.71
C GLY A 65 8.11 0.04 -18.11
N ASN A 66 8.49 -0.99 -18.86
CA ASN A 66 7.56 -2.02 -19.34
C ASN A 66 7.49 -3.29 -18.47
N LYS A 67 8.18 -3.34 -17.32
CA LYS A 67 8.27 -4.54 -16.47
C LYS A 67 7.72 -4.28 -15.07
N TRP A 68 7.19 -5.33 -14.45
CA TRP A 68 6.84 -5.33 -13.02
C TRP A 68 8.09 -5.60 -12.20
N THR A 69 8.27 -4.86 -11.10
CA THR A 69 9.40 -5.04 -10.19
C THR A 69 9.28 -6.34 -9.38
N ASN A 70 10.32 -6.63 -8.61
CA ASN A 70 10.18 -7.53 -7.46
C ASN A 70 9.21 -6.95 -6.42
N TYR A 71 8.82 -7.79 -5.47
CA TYR A 71 7.95 -7.36 -4.37
C TYR A 71 8.64 -6.26 -3.55
N ILE A 72 7.97 -5.12 -3.43
CA ILE A 72 8.49 -3.97 -2.66
C ILE A 72 8.20 -4.16 -1.18
N THR A 73 6.98 -4.58 -0.86
CA THR A 73 6.53 -4.83 0.50
C THR A 73 5.44 -5.89 0.52
N GLY A 74 5.41 -6.65 1.61
CA GLY A 74 4.24 -7.43 2.01
C GLY A 74 3.23 -6.53 2.71
N LEU A 75 1.95 -6.83 2.54
CA LEU A 75 0.84 -6.15 3.19
C LEU A 75 0.29 -7.07 4.28
N PHE A 76 0.33 -6.59 5.53
CA PHE A 76 -0.12 -7.29 6.71
C PHE A 76 -1.45 -6.72 7.18
N ARG A 77 -2.38 -7.61 7.53
CA ARG A 77 -3.71 -7.20 8.01
C ARG A 77 -3.60 -6.36 9.29
N THR A 78 -4.40 -5.31 9.37
CA THR A 78 -4.57 -4.51 10.59
C THR A 78 -5.84 -4.91 11.34
N SER A 79 -6.13 -4.27 12.47
CA SER A 79 -7.39 -4.47 13.19
C SER A 79 -8.60 -3.89 12.45
N LYS A 80 -8.40 -2.94 11.52
CA LYS A 80 -9.46 -2.39 10.69
C LYS A 80 -9.65 -3.25 9.45
N ARG A 81 -10.92 -3.52 9.13
CA ARG A 81 -11.31 -4.30 7.95
C ARG A 81 -10.86 -3.59 6.68
N ASP A 82 -10.38 -4.36 5.71
CA ASP A 82 -9.93 -3.88 4.39
C ASP A 82 -8.75 -2.89 4.45
N THR A 83 -8.11 -2.78 5.62
CA THR A 83 -6.92 -1.97 5.86
C THR A 83 -5.70 -2.84 6.17
N TYR A 84 -4.60 -2.59 5.46
CA TYR A 84 -3.36 -3.34 5.56
C TYR A 84 -2.18 -2.39 5.77
N LYS A 85 -1.16 -2.86 6.45
CA LYS A 85 0.10 -2.14 6.67
C LYS A 85 1.24 -2.80 5.91
N GLY A 86 2.11 -1.99 5.33
CA GLY A 86 3.39 -2.39 4.79
C GLY A 86 4.49 -1.44 5.26
N ASP A 87 5.70 -1.71 4.81
CA ASP A 87 6.83 -0.84 5.08
C ASP A 87 7.73 -0.72 3.86
N THR A 88 8.43 0.40 3.75
CA THR A 88 9.50 0.54 2.76
C THR A 88 10.80 0.90 3.47
N HIS A 89 11.90 0.57 2.81
CA HIS A 89 13.25 0.87 3.30
C HIS A 89 13.51 0.33 4.72
N ARG A 90 13.23 -0.97 4.93
CA ARG A 90 13.47 -1.70 6.19
C ARG A 90 12.81 -1.02 7.40
N LYS A 91 11.49 -0.80 7.35
CA LYS A 91 10.71 -0.14 8.42
C LYS A 91 11.13 1.31 8.72
N THR A 92 11.69 2.01 7.73
CA THR A 92 11.91 3.46 7.86
C THR A 92 10.63 4.23 7.55
N ASN A 93 9.83 3.73 6.60
CA ASN A 93 8.58 4.34 6.20
C ASN A 93 7.42 3.39 6.43
N LEU A 94 6.29 3.93 6.89
CA LEU A 94 5.03 3.22 7.02
C LEU A 94 4.18 3.47 5.78
N VAL A 95 3.53 2.42 5.31
CA VAL A 95 2.56 2.51 4.22
C VAL A 95 1.27 1.84 4.65
N ILE A 96 0.16 2.56 4.57
CA ILE A 96 -1.17 2.05 4.87
C ILE A 96 -1.95 1.91 3.56
N PHE A 97 -2.61 0.77 3.39
CA PHE A 97 -3.40 0.42 2.22
C PHE A 97 -4.83 0.22 2.66
N ASP A 98 -5.72 1.10 2.25
CA ASP A 98 -7.15 1.05 2.51
C ASP A 98 -7.88 0.70 1.21
N PHE A 99 -8.45 -0.50 1.17
CA PHE A 99 -9.29 -0.94 0.07
C PHE A 99 -10.74 -0.50 0.31
N SER A 100 -11.44 -0.12 -0.76
CA SER A 100 -12.90 0.00 -0.71
C SER A 100 -13.54 -1.36 -0.46
N SER A 101 -14.80 -1.37 -0.03
CA SER A 101 -15.53 -2.60 0.31
C SER A 101 -15.63 -3.61 -0.85
N ASN A 102 -15.62 -3.11 -2.09
CA ASN A 102 -15.59 -3.90 -3.33
C ASN A 102 -14.19 -4.03 -3.93
N GLU A 103 -13.16 -3.52 -3.24
CA GLU A 103 -11.76 -3.49 -3.65
C GLU A 103 -11.48 -2.77 -4.99
N SER A 104 -12.43 -2.00 -5.54
CA SER A 104 -12.23 -1.28 -6.81
C SER A 104 -11.41 0.00 -6.66
N ILE A 105 -11.32 0.54 -5.44
CA ILE A 105 -10.52 1.70 -5.09
C ILE A 105 -9.51 1.29 -4.02
N LEU A 106 -8.27 1.70 -4.21
CA LEU A 106 -7.19 1.54 -3.24
C LEU A 106 -6.63 2.91 -2.88
N THR A 107 -6.74 3.28 -1.61
CA THR A 107 -6.08 4.46 -1.06
C THR A 107 -4.80 4.01 -0.37
N ILE A 108 -3.67 4.58 -0.78
CA ILE A 108 -2.37 4.32 -0.16
C ILE A 108 -1.92 5.59 0.55
N THR A 109 -1.69 5.49 1.85
CA THR A 109 -1.12 6.58 2.65
C THR A 109 0.31 6.23 3.02
N TYR A 110 1.25 7.03 2.53
CA TYR A 110 2.68 6.87 2.75
C TYR A 110 3.18 7.88 3.78
N PHE A 111 3.81 7.39 4.85
CA PHE A 111 4.40 8.23 5.90
C PHE A 111 5.93 8.19 5.77
N ASN A 112 6.52 9.33 5.42
CA ASN A 112 7.96 9.43 5.20
C ASN A 112 8.71 9.51 6.54
N ASN A 113 9.81 8.74 6.68
CA ASN A 113 10.65 8.69 7.89
C ASN A 113 9.86 8.46 9.19
N TYR A 114 8.76 7.71 9.09
CA TYR A 114 7.91 7.41 10.22
C TYR A 114 7.42 5.97 10.12
N TYR A 115 7.69 5.20 11.17
CA TYR A 115 7.21 3.84 11.31
C TYR A 115 6.72 3.59 12.73
N THR A 116 5.56 2.94 12.84
CA THR A 116 5.02 2.51 14.12
C THR A 116 4.32 1.16 13.98
N ASN A 117 4.41 0.36 15.03
CA ASN A 117 3.60 -0.85 15.17
C ASN A 117 2.20 -0.54 15.72
N ASP A 118 2.06 0.55 16.47
CA ASP A 118 0.82 1.00 17.05
C ASP A 118 0.11 1.93 16.05
N LEU A 119 -0.95 1.40 15.46
CA LEU A 119 -1.76 2.08 14.44
C LEU A 119 -2.99 2.78 15.02
N ARG A 120 -3.15 2.81 16.34
CA ARG A 120 -4.33 3.43 16.99
C ARG A 120 -4.54 4.86 16.55
N ASN A 121 -3.49 5.68 16.49
CA ASN A 121 -3.57 7.10 16.14
C ASN A 121 -3.55 7.37 14.61
N ILE A 122 -3.56 6.33 13.78
CA ILE A 122 -3.47 6.45 12.31
C ILE A 122 -4.75 5.94 11.67
N ILE A 123 -5.28 4.84 12.20
CA ILE A 123 -6.40 4.11 11.63
C ILE A 123 -7.73 4.41 12.34
N TYR A 124 -7.67 4.86 13.61
CA TYR A 124 -8.80 5.18 14.48
C TYR A 124 -8.72 6.62 14.98
#